data_AF-A0A2N3ISM7-F1
#
_entry.id   AF-A0A2N3ISM7-F1
#
_cell.length_a   1.000
_cell.length_b   1.000
_cell.length_c   1.000
_cell.angle_alpha   90.00
_cell.angle_beta   90.00
_cell.angle_gamma   90.00
#
_symmetry.space_group_name_H-M   'P 1'
#
loop_
_entity.id
_entity.type
_entity.pdbx_description
1 polymer ?
#
loop_
_entity_poly.entity_id
_entity_poly.type
_entity_poly.pdbx_seq_one_letter_code
_entity_poly.pdbx_strand_id
1 'polypeptide(L)'
;MELPDFDTLKELATTEPARLDAILEQQIDQLMTRASPDQQRRLRGLQFKIDGQRRLAKNNLDSCIRIANMMRESFYVMRSEMLQFSEQGELPVESDSSGKIICLADYQCGK
;
A
#
# COMPACT_ATOMS: atom_id res chain seq x y z
N MET A 1 4.05 17.98 -14.75
CA MET A 1 5.42 18.53 -14.87
C MET A 1 6.37 17.35 -14.83
N GLU A 2 7.39 17.33 -15.70
CA GLU A 2 8.46 16.34 -15.56
C GLU A 2 9.25 16.64 -14.29
N LEU A 3 9.54 15.58 -13.52
CA LEU A 3 10.32 15.68 -12.30
C LEU A 3 11.76 16.07 -12.68
N PRO A 4 12.39 17.08 -12.03
CA PRO A 4 13.79 17.41 -12.28
C PRO A 4 14.71 16.23 -12.00
N ASP A 5 15.93 16.26 -12.55
CA ASP A 5 16.92 15.22 -12.27
C ASP A 5 17.38 15.23 -10.80
N PHE A 6 18.08 14.16 -10.43
CA PHE A 6 18.54 13.97 -9.05
C PHE A 6 19.46 15.09 -8.57
N ASP A 7 20.39 15.54 -9.41
CA ASP A 7 21.37 16.56 -9.03
C ASP A 7 20.70 17.91 -8.75
N THR A 8 19.70 18.28 -9.57
CA THR A 8 18.86 19.46 -9.36
C THR A 8 18.08 19.36 -8.06
N LEU A 9 17.43 18.22 -7.78
CA LEU A 9 16.67 18.02 -6.55
C LEU A 9 17.57 18.07 -5.30
N LYS A 10 18.78 17.53 -5.40
CA LYS A 10 19.79 17.58 -4.33
C LYS A 10 20.28 19.01 -4.07
N GLU A 11 20.50 19.78 -5.12
CA GLU A 11 20.85 21.20 -4.99
C GLU A 11 19.72 21.95 -4.27
N LEU A 12 18.47 21.80 -4.74
CA LEU A 12 17.30 22.42 -4.12
C LEU A 12 17.13 22.05 -2.65
N ALA A 13 17.40 20.80 -2.27
CA ALA A 13 17.35 20.37 -0.87
C ALA A 13 18.32 21.16 0.04
N THR A 14 19.40 21.71 -0.54
CA THR A 14 20.44 22.44 0.18
C THR A 14 20.23 23.95 0.09
N THR A 15 19.83 24.47 -1.08
CA THR A 15 19.77 25.90 -1.38
C THR A 15 18.37 26.49 -1.18
N GLU A 16 17.33 25.76 -1.57
CA GLU A 16 15.93 26.23 -1.62
C GLU A 16 14.94 25.14 -1.19
N PRO A 17 14.94 24.71 0.09
CA PRO A 17 14.11 23.60 0.56
C PRO A 17 12.61 23.83 0.36
N ALA A 18 12.14 25.07 0.47
CA ALA A 18 10.74 25.43 0.21
C ALA A 18 10.32 25.17 -1.25
N ARG A 19 11.24 25.33 -2.20
CA ARG A 19 10.97 25.06 -3.61
C ARG A 19 10.89 23.55 -3.88
N LEU A 20 11.71 22.77 -3.17
CA LEU A 20 11.60 21.32 -3.21
C LEU A 20 10.26 20.83 -2.66
N ASP A 21 9.78 21.40 -1.55
CA ASP A 21 8.46 21.07 -0.99
C ASP A 21 7.33 21.42 -1.97
N ALA A 22 7.41 22.56 -2.67
CA ALA A 22 6.42 22.92 -3.69
C ALA A 22 6.39 21.92 -4.86
N ILE A 23 7.54 21.41 -5.31
CA ILE A 23 7.61 20.36 -6.33
C ILE A 23 6.93 19.08 -5.83
N LEU A 24 7.18 18.70 -4.57
CA LEU A 24 6.56 17.52 -3.96
C LEU A 24 5.05 17.64 -3.89
N GLU A 25 4.52 18.78 -3.41
CA GLU A 25 3.08 19.05 -3.35
C GLU A 25 2.44 18.96 -4.74
N GLN A 26 3.07 19.57 -5.75
CA GLN A 26 2.56 19.53 -7.12
C GLN A 26 2.56 18.11 -7.72
N GLN A 27 3.51 17.25 -7.34
CA GLN A 27 3.54 15.84 -7.75
C GLN A 27 2.42 15.04 -7.07
N ILE A 28 2.17 15.29 -5.79
CA ILE A 28 1.06 14.69 -5.04
C ILE A 28 -0.27 15.10 -5.68
N ASP A 29 -0.49 16.39 -5.93
CA ASP A 29 -1.73 16.87 -6.54
C ASP A 29 -1.99 16.24 -7.90
N GLN A 30 -0.95 16.11 -8.75
CA GLN A 30 -1.06 15.41 -10.03
C GLN A 30 -1.45 13.94 -9.87
N LEU A 31 -0.88 13.24 -8.88
CA LEU A 31 -1.27 11.87 -8.55
C LEU A 31 -2.75 11.80 -8.14
N MET A 32 -3.19 12.74 -7.31
CA MET A 32 -4.57 12.80 -6.82
C MET A 32 -5.56 13.04 -7.95
N THR A 33 -5.26 13.95 -8.88
CA THR A 33 -6.12 14.20 -10.05
C THR A 33 -6.28 12.98 -10.95
N ARG A 34 -5.27 12.11 -11.04
CA ARG A 34 -5.29 10.89 -11.87
C ARG A 34 -6.00 9.71 -11.21
N ALA A 35 -6.12 9.71 -9.89
CA ALA A 35 -6.76 8.62 -9.13
C ALA A 35 -8.29 8.67 -9.24
N SER A 36 -8.94 7.50 -9.20
CA SER A 36 -10.41 7.44 -9.14
C SER A 36 -10.94 8.05 -7.84
N PRO A 37 -12.21 8.51 -7.79
CA PRO A 37 -12.78 9.10 -6.57
C PRO A 37 -12.65 8.22 -5.32
N ASP A 38 -12.84 6.90 -5.49
CA ASP A 38 -12.71 5.93 -4.39
C ASP A 38 -11.27 5.84 -3.87
N GLN A 39 -10.29 5.88 -4.79
CA GLN A 39 -8.86 5.85 -4.45
C GLN A 39 -8.42 7.16 -3.81
N GLN A 40 -8.92 8.31 -4.28
CA GLN A 40 -8.56 9.63 -3.75
C GLN A 40 -8.81 9.72 -2.23
N ARG A 41 -9.95 9.20 -1.74
CA ARG A 41 -10.24 9.19 -0.30
C ARG A 41 -9.16 8.47 0.50
N ARG A 42 -8.76 7.28 0.05
CA ARG A 42 -7.73 6.48 0.72
C ARG A 42 -6.35 7.14 0.63
N LEU A 43 -6.02 7.72 -0.54
CA LEU A 43 -4.76 8.42 -0.76
C LEU A 43 -4.62 9.68 0.12
N ARG A 44 -5.70 10.46 0.32
CA ARG A 44 -5.67 11.61 1.26
C ARG A 44 -5.38 11.16 2.69
N GLY A 45 -6.00 10.05 3.11
CA GLY A 45 -5.72 9.47 4.43
C GLY A 45 -4.27 9.04 4.58
N LEU A 46 -3.68 8.46 3.53
CA LEU A 46 -2.26 8.08 3.53
C LEU A 46 -1.34 9.32 3.56
N GLN A 47 -1.64 10.35 2.76
CA GLN A 47 -0.92 11.62 2.73
C GLN A 47 -0.90 12.26 4.12
N PHE A 48 -2.05 12.33 4.80
CA PHE A 48 -2.14 12.85 6.17
C PHE A 48 -1.21 12.09 7.14
N LYS A 49 -1.14 10.76 7.04
CA LYS A 49 -0.22 9.96 7.88
C LYS A 49 1.24 10.25 7.57
N ILE A 50 1.60 10.36 6.29
CA ILE A 50 2.95 10.70 5.85
C ILE A 50 3.35 12.07 6.39
N ASP A 51 2.49 13.07 6.23
CA ASP A 51 2.74 14.43 6.73
C ASP A 51 2.88 14.46 8.26
N GLY A 52 2.08 13.66 8.97
CA GLY A 52 2.23 13.45 10.40
C GLY A 52 3.62 12.90 10.77
N GLN A 53 4.09 11.84 10.09
CA GLN A 53 5.42 11.30 10.34
C GLN A 53 6.54 12.30 10.00
N ARG A 54 6.41 13.06 8.91
CA ARG A 54 7.37 14.11 8.55
C ARG A 54 7.48 15.17 9.66
N ARG A 55 6.35 15.62 10.21
CA ARG A 55 6.30 16.63 11.28
C ARG A 55 6.83 16.14 12.62
N LEU A 56 6.64 14.85 12.93
CA LEU A 56 7.11 14.24 14.17
C LEU A 56 8.58 13.79 14.10
N ALA A 57 9.16 13.73 12.90
CA ALA A 57 10.54 13.32 12.70
C ALA A 57 11.53 14.36 13.26
N LYS A 58 12.66 13.87 13.79
CA LYS A 58 13.69 14.74 14.38
C LYS A 58 14.51 15.49 13.34
N ASN A 59 14.63 14.92 12.14
CA ASN A 59 15.35 15.47 11.00
C ASN A 59 14.90 14.76 9.71
N ASN A 60 15.40 15.22 8.57
CA ASN A 60 15.03 14.69 7.25
C ASN A 60 15.34 13.20 7.09
N LEU A 61 16.45 12.70 7.65
CA LEU A 61 16.81 11.29 7.57
C LEU A 61 15.86 10.41 8.40
N ASP A 62 15.51 10.83 9.62
CA ASP A 62 14.52 10.15 10.46
C ASP A 62 13.16 10.08 9.75
N SER A 63 12.76 11.15 9.09
CA SER A 63 11.55 11.19 8.25
C SER A 63 11.60 10.15 7.13
N CYS A 64 12.70 10.07 6.37
CA CYS A 64 12.89 9.08 5.32
C CYS A 64 12.80 7.64 5.86
N ILE A 65 13.44 7.36 7.00
CA ILE A 65 13.42 6.03 7.63
C ILE A 65 11.99 5.66 8.04
N ARG A 66 11.26 6.59 8.68
CA ARG A 66 9.86 6.37 9.09
C ARG A 66 8.96 6.06 7.91
N ILE A 67 9.05 6.85 6.84
CA ILE A 67 8.26 6.65 5.63
C ILE A 67 8.61 5.32 4.95
N ALA A 68 9.91 4.98 4.84
CA ALA A 68 10.35 3.71 4.28
C ALA A 68 9.84 2.51 5.10
N ASN A 69 9.80 2.62 6.44
CA ASN A 69 9.22 1.59 7.31
C ASN A 69 7.71 1.44 7.07
N MET A 70 6.95 2.53 6.95
CA MET A 70 5.52 2.46 6.62
C MET A 70 5.27 1.73 5.29
N MET A 71 6.08 2.02 4.26
CA MET A 71 5.99 1.34 2.96
C MET A 71 6.33 -0.15 3.10
N ARG A 72 7.40 -0.46 3.85
CA ARG A 72 7.85 -1.83 4.09
C ARG A 72 6.82 -2.67 4.85
N GLU A 73 6.22 -2.12 5.91
CA GLU A 73 5.14 -2.77 6.66
C GLU A 73 3.94 -3.06 5.77
N SER A 74 3.53 -2.10 4.94
CA SER A 74 2.43 -2.28 3.99
C SER A 74 2.71 -3.42 3.01
N PHE A 75 3.96 -3.54 2.52
CA PHE A 75 4.38 -4.62 1.65
C PHE A 75 4.38 -5.98 2.37
N TYR A 76 4.86 -6.05 3.61
CA TYR A 76 4.86 -7.28 4.40
C TYR A 76 3.43 -7.80 4.63
N VAL A 77 2.50 -6.92 4.98
CA VAL A 77 1.08 -7.27 5.12
C VAL A 77 0.55 -7.80 3.80
N MET A 78 0.76 -7.09 2.68
CA MET A 78 0.31 -7.56 1.38
C MET A 78 0.87 -8.95 1.05
N ARG A 79 2.17 -9.18 1.30
CA ARG A 79 2.83 -10.47 1.07
C ARG A 79 2.26 -11.58 1.95
N SER A 80 2.00 -11.32 3.23
CA SER A 80 1.44 -12.33 4.13
C SER A 80 0.04 -12.74 3.71
N GLU A 81 -0.81 -11.76 3.34
CA GLU A 81 -2.16 -12.04 2.84
C GLU A 81 -2.10 -12.87 1.55
N MET A 82 -1.24 -12.51 0.59
CA MET A 82 -1.06 -13.25 -0.65
C MET A 82 -0.62 -14.71 -0.42
N LEU A 83 0.29 -14.94 0.54
CA LEU A 83 0.72 -16.29 0.88
C LEU A 83 -0.41 -17.12 1.51
N GLN A 84 -1.18 -16.52 2.42
CA GLN A 84 -2.35 -17.17 3.03
C GLN A 84 -3.38 -17.58 1.96
N PHE A 85 -3.65 -16.72 0.98
CA PHE A 85 -4.51 -17.07 -0.15
C PHE A 85 -3.94 -18.20 -1.01
N SER A 86 -2.61 -18.28 -1.18
CA SER A 86 -2.00 -19.38 -1.94
C SER A 86 -2.08 -20.72 -1.21
N GLU A 87 -1.96 -20.75 0.12
CA GLU A 87 -2.05 -21.97 0.93
C GLU A 87 -3.49 -22.50 1.02
N GLN A 88 -4.49 -21.63 0.94
CA GLN A 88 -5.92 -22.00 0.90
C GLN A 88 -6.35 -22.70 -0.42
N GLY A 89 -5.50 -22.69 -1.45
CA GLY A 89 -5.72 -23.41 -2.71
C GLY A 89 -5.30 -24.89 -2.66
N GLU A 90 -4.53 -25.32 -1.66
CA GLU A 90 -4.21 -26.72 -1.42
C GLU A 90 -5.25 -27.33 -0.49
N LEU A 91 -6.27 -27.96 -1.08
CA LEU A 91 -7.18 -28.83 -0.36
C LEU A 91 -6.36 -29.89 0.40
N PRO A 92 -6.62 -30.13 1.70
CA PRO A 92 -6.02 -31.25 2.40
C PRO A 92 -6.38 -32.54 1.64
N VAL A 93 -5.37 -33.36 1.33
CA VAL A 93 -5.62 -34.75 0.91
C VAL A 93 -6.34 -35.42 2.08
N GLU A 94 -7.64 -35.61 1.90
CA GLU A 94 -8.56 -36.27 2.81
C GLU A 94 -7.93 -37.56 3.37
N SER A 95 -7.56 -37.55 4.65
CA SER A 95 -7.32 -38.77 5.40
C SER A 95 -8.65 -39.25 5.97
N ASP A 96 -9.22 -40.21 5.26
CA ASP A 96 -10.15 -41.26 5.70
C ASP A 96 -10.81 -41.04 7.08
N SER A 97 -11.99 -40.43 7.09
CA SER A 97 -12.97 -40.72 8.13
C SER A 97 -14.37 -40.69 7.55
N SER A 98 -14.82 -41.86 7.08
CA SER A 98 -16.20 -42.37 6.99
C SER A 98 -17.35 -41.37 7.22
N GLY A 99 -17.41 -40.31 6.41
CA GLY A 99 -18.55 -39.42 6.27
C GLY A 99 -18.97 -39.45 4.81
N LYS A 100 -20.20 -39.87 4.53
CA LYS A 100 -20.73 -39.77 3.15
C LYS A 100 -20.94 -38.29 2.84
N ILE A 101 -19.97 -37.68 2.16
CA ILE A 101 -20.12 -36.37 1.55
C ILE A 101 -21.10 -36.52 0.39
N ILE A 102 -22.26 -35.85 0.47
CA ILE A 102 -23.23 -35.80 -0.62
C ILE A 102 -23.01 -34.49 -1.36
N CYS A 103 -22.75 -34.57 -2.66
CA CYS A 103 -22.66 -33.40 -3.54
C CYS A 103 -24.04 -32.75 -3.68
N LEU A 104 -24.10 -31.42 -3.54
CA LEU A 104 -25.36 -30.65 -3.59
C LEU A 104 -26.13 -30.83 -4.90
N ALA A 105 -25.42 -31.12 -6.00
CA ALA A 105 -26.02 -31.43 -7.30
C ALA A 105 -26.87 -32.71 -7.30
N ASP A 106 -26.57 -33.66 -6.40
CA ASP A 106 -27.25 -34.95 -6.29
C ASP A 106 -28.39 -34.93 -5.27
N TYR A 107 -28.63 -33.79 -4.61
CA TYR A 107 -29.69 -33.66 -3.61
C TYR A 107 -31.06 -33.56 -4.27
N GLN A 108 -31.76 -34.69 -4.37
CA GLN A 108 -33.17 -34.71 -4.75
C GLN A 108 -34.05 -34.54 -3.51
N CYS A 109 -34.56 -33.32 -3.32
CA CYS A 109 -35.56 -33.03 -2.29
C CYS A 109 -36.88 -33.74 -2.65
N GLY A 110 -37.24 -34.78 -1.90
CA GLY A 110 -38.49 -35.53 -2.10
C GLY A 110 -39.72 -34.67 -1.87
N LYS A 111 -40.74 -34.83 -2.73
CA LYS A 111 -42.09 -34.29 -2.57
C LYS A 111 -42.86 -35.01 -1.47
#